data_AF-A0A380FG78-F1
#
_entry.id   AF-A0A380FG78-F1
#
_cell.length_a   1.000
_cell.length_b   1.000
_cell.length_c   1.000
_cell.angle_alpha   90.00
_cell.angle_beta   90.00
_cell.angle_gamma   90.00
#
_symmetry.space_group_name_H-M   'P 1'
#
loop_
_entity.id
_entity.type
_entity.pdbx_description
1 polymer ?
#
loop_
_entity_poly.entity_id
_entity_poly.type
_entity_poly.pdbx_seq_one_letter_code
_entity_poly.pdbx_strand_id
1 'polypeptide(L)'
;MRNVRYLTVEDLSIYYSLLLQGIHKKLEVYAWKYQNEHCISKNVLTDILDINNNHHNVIGVFEGSELVGAATLIHDQSYGLTHKAIIEKFMR
;
A
#
# COMPACT_ATOMS: atom_id res chain seq x y z
N MET A 1 -8.12 21.37 2.19
CA MET A 1 -7.95 20.67 3.49
C MET A 1 -7.35 19.30 3.20
N ARG A 2 -6.32 18.87 3.94
CA ARG A 2 -5.74 17.53 3.76
C ARG A 2 -6.54 16.51 4.56
N ASN A 3 -6.86 15.39 3.94
CA ASN A 3 -7.55 14.26 4.57
C ASN A 3 -6.73 12.99 4.37
N VAL A 4 -6.70 12.11 5.38
CA VAL A 4 -6.00 10.83 5.32
C VAL A 4 -7.00 9.75 5.69
N ARG A 5 -7.16 8.73 4.83
CA ARG A 5 -8.05 7.61 5.08
C ARG A 5 -7.57 6.33 4.40
N TYR A 6 -8.10 5.20 4.83
CA TYR A 6 -7.93 3.95 4.10
C TYR A 6 -8.60 4.04 2.72
N LEU A 7 -7.93 3.49 1.72
CA LEU A 7 -8.52 3.29 0.40
C LEU A 7 -9.31 1.97 0.42
N THR A 8 -10.42 1.96 -0.30
CA THR A 8 -11.25 0.77 -0.50
C THR A 8 -11.34 0.46 -1.99
N VAL A 9 -12.04 -0.62 -2.36
CA VAL A 9 -12.28 -0.97 -3.77
C VAL A 9 -12.94 0.17 -4.57
N GLU A 10 -13.70 1.06 -3.92
CA GLU A 10 -14.30 2.23 -4.55
C GLU A 10 -13.26 3.23 -5.07
N ASP A 11 -12.06 3.23 -4.48
CA ASP A 11 -10.94 4.09 -4.86
C ASP A 11 -10.04 3.49 -5.94
N LEU A 12 -10.35 2.29 -6.44
CA LEU A 12 -9.50 1.57 -7.39
C LEU A 12 -9.11 2.43 -8.59
N SER A 13 -10.05 3.19 -9.14
CA SER A 13 -9.81 4.04 -10.32
C SER A 13 -8.80 5.16 -10.04
N ILE A 14 -8.96 5.88 -8.93
CA ILE A 14 -8.09 6.99 -8.56
C ILE A 14 -6.72 6.49 -8.10
N TYR A 15 -6.67 5.34 -7.42
CA TYR A 15 -5.42 4.70 -7.01
C TYR A 15 -4.63 4.20 -8.21
N TYR A 16 -5.26 3.49 -9.13
CA TYR A 16 -4.65 3.05 -10.39
C TYR A 16 -4.06 4.23 -11.19
N SER A 17 -4.80 5.34 -11.25
CA SER A 17 -4.36 6.56 -11.93
C SER A 17 -3.13 7.18 -11.26
N LEU A 18 -3.08 7.24 -9.93
CA LEU A 18 -1.91 7.70 -9.17
C LEU A 18 -0.69 6.80 -9.46
N LEU A 19 -0.89 5.47 -9.47
CA LEU A 19 0.18 4.51 -9.74
C LEU A 19 0.79 4.72 -11.14
N LEU A 20 -0.05 4.92 -12.16
CA LEU A 20 0.43 5.22 -13.52
C LEU A 20 1.21 6.53 -13.60
N GLN A 21 0.78 7.58 -12.87
CA GLN A 21 1.47 8.86 -12.87
C GLN A 21 2.91 8.75 -12.34
N GLY A 22 3.16 7.94 -11.31
CA GLY A 22 4.51 7.72 -10.83
C GLY A 22 5.36 6.88 -11.79
N ILE A 23 4.78 5.93 -12.53
CA ILE A 23 5.50 5.17 -13.58
C ILE A 23 5.90 6.09 -14.72
N HIS A 24 4.99 6.97 -15.16
CA HIS A 24 5.25 7.97 -16.19
C HIS A 24 6.07 9.17 -15.72
N LYS A 25 6.65 9.11 -14.50
CA LYS A 25 7.51 10.15 -13.89
C LYS A 25 6.83 11.52 -13.76
N LYS A 26 5.50 11.58 -13.73
CA LYS A 26 4.77 12.80 -13.35
C LYS A 26 4.90 13.07 -11.85
N LEU A 27 5.13 12.01 -11.07
CA LEU A 27 5.51 12.04 -9.67
C LEU A 27 6.92 11.47 -9.53
N GLU A 28 7.81 12.16 -8.82
CA GLU A 28 9.21 11.75 -8.61
C GLU A 28 9.31 10.57 -7.62
N VAL A 29 8.84 9.38 -8.04
CA VAL A 29 8.89 8.16 -7.22
C VAL A 29 10.05 7.28 -7.71
N TYR A 30 11.19 7.36 -7.02
CA TYR A 30 12.44 6.72 -7.44
C TYR A 30 12.34 5.20 -7.61
N ALA A 31 11.49 4.51 -6.84
CA ALA A 31 11.29 3.07 -6.96
C ALA A 31 10.53 2.67 -8.25
N TRP A 32 9.68 3.55 -8.76
CA TRP A 32 8.79 3.22 -9.88
C TRP A 32 9.42 3.45 -11.25
N LYS A 33 10.57 4.12 -11.31
CA LYS A 33 11.37 4.25 -12.54
C LYS A 33 11.85 2.91 -13.12
N TYR A 34 11.74 1.84 -12.34
CA TYR A 34 12.09 0.46 -12.73
C TYR A 34 10.87 -0.38 -13.12
N GLN A 35 9.66 0.18 -13.06
CA GLN A 35 8.39 -0.52 -13.35
C GLN A 35 7.81 -0.04 -14.68
N ASN A 36 6.84 -0.79 -15.22
CA ASN A 36 6.05 -0.40 -16.38
C ASN A 36 4.55 -0.67 -16.14
N GLU A 37 3.69 -0.26 -17.07
CA GLU A 37 2.23 -0.37 -16.89
C GLU A 37 1.76 -1.81 -16.66
N HIS A 38 2.45 -2.82 -17.20
CA HIS A 38 2.12 -4.23 -17.00
C HIS A 38 2.35 -4.70 -15.56
N CYS A 39 3.10 -3.94 -14.75
CA CYS A 39 3.30 -4.21 -13.32
C CYS A 39 2.07 -3.84 -12.49
N ILE A 40 1.11 -3.07 -13.03
CA ILE A 40 -0.09 -2.64 -12.32
C ILE A 40 -1.29 -3.48 -12.79
N SER A 41 -1.51 -4.63 -12.15
CA SER A 41 -2.71 -5.45 -12.40
C SER A 41 -3.90 -4.93 -11.61
N LYS A 42 -4.99 -4.54 -12.29
CA LYS A 42 -6.22 -4.11 -11.63
C LYS A 42 -6.78 -5.16 -10.68
N ASN A 43 -6.70 -6.44 -11.05
CA ASN A 43 -7.18 -7.53 -10.18
C ASN A 43 -6.39 -7.58 -8.87
N VAL A 44 -5.06 -7.47 -8.95
CA VAL A 44 -4.19 -7.44 -7.76
C VAL A 44 -4.47 -6.21 -6.90
N LEU A 45 -4.71 -5.04 -7.50
CA LEU A 45 -5.09 -3.85 -6.76
C LEU A 45 -6.45 -3.98 -6.08
N THR A 46 -7.43 -4.59 -6.76
CA THR A 46 -8.74 -4.88 -6.17
C THR A 46 -8.57 -5.75 -4.94
N ASP A 47 -7.77 -6.80 -5.02
CA ASP A 47 -7.50 -7.69 -3.89
C ASP A 47 -6.83 -6.94 -2.73
N ILE A 48 -5.84 -6.08 -3.02
CA ILE A 48 -5.15 -5.24 -2.02
C ILE A 48 -6.10 -4.23 -1.35
N LEU A 49 -7.11 -3.75 -2.07
CA LEU A 49 -8.09 -2.76 -1.58
C LEU A 49 -9.34 -3.39 -0.96
N ASP A 50 -9.48 -4.72 -1.02
CA ASP A 50 -10.58 -5.43 -0.39
C ASP A 50 -10.49 -5.29 1.13
N ILE A 51 -11.58 -4.86 1.76
CA ILE A 51 -11.68 -4.71 3.22
C ILE A 51 -11.49 -6.04 3.96
N ASN A 52 -11.70 -7.16 3.28
CA ASN A 52 -11.48 -8.49 3.82
C ASN A 52 -10.02 -8.97 3.70
N ASN A 53 -9.16 -8.19 3.02
CA ASN A 53 -7.74 -8.51 2.90
C ASN A 53 -6.99 -8.12 4.18
N ASN A 54 -6.72 -9.09 5.03
CA ASN A 54 -6.00 -8.87 6.29
C ASN A 54 -4.47 -8.73 6.11
N HIS A 55 -3.96 -8.87 4.89
CA HIS A 55 -2.53 -8.79 4.60
C HIS A 55 -2.10 -7.39 4.14
N HIS A 56 -3.02 -6.55 3.65
CA HIS A 56 -2.67 -5.25 3.09
C HIS A 56 -3.66 -4.19 3.52
N ASN A 57 -3.15 -3.02 3.92
CA ASN A 57 -3.96 -1.82 4.08
C ASN A 57 -3.33 -0.69 3.28
N VAL A 58 -4.10 -0.05 2.40
CA VAL A 58 -3.63 1.12 1.65
C VAL A 58 -4.17 2.38 2.30
N ILE A 59 -3.28 3.32 2.62
CA ILE A 59 -3.60 4.62 3.21
C ILE A 59 -3.39 5.67 2.14
N GLY A 60 -4.44 6.44 1.82
CA GLY A 60 -4.40 7.54 0.88
C GLY A 60 -4.36 8.91 1.57
N VAL A 61 -3.60 9.84 0.99
CA VAL A 61 -3.59 11.26 1.35
C VAL A 61 -4.30 12.04 0.26
N PHE A 62 -5.29 12.84 0.66
CA PHE A 62 -6.13 13.61 -0.23
C PHE A 62 -5.96 15.11 -0.01
N GLU A 63 -5.92 15.88 -1.10
CA GLU A 63 -6.12 17.33 -1.09
C GLU A 63 -7.47 17.65 -1.74
N GLY A 64 -8.46 18.00 -0.92
CA GLY A 64 -9.85 18.08 -1.40
C GLY A 64 -10.36 16.69 -1.79
N SER A 65 -10.74 16.51 -3.06
CA SER A 65 -11.18 15.23 -3.63
C SER A 65 -10.06 14.48 -4.37
N GLU A 66 -8.87 15.07 -4.50
CA GLU A 66 -7.76 14.51 -5.27
C GLU A 66 -6.87 13.65 -4.38
N LEU A 67 -6.59 12.41 -4.80
CA LEU A 67 -5.61 11.55 -4.16
C LEU A 67 -4.21 11.98 -4.61
N VAL A 68 -3.43 12.53 -3.69
CA VAL A 68 -2.09 13.09 -3.96
C VAL A 68 -0.95 12.17 -3.51
N GLY A 69 -1.27 11.14 -2.73
CA GLY A 69 -0.27 10.16 -2.27
C GLY A 69 -0.93 8.93 -1.67
N ALA A 70 -0.22 7.81 -1.69
CA ALA A 70 -0.66 6.58 -1.07
C ALA A 70 0.52 5.80 -0.48
N ALA A 71 0.27 5.04 0.58
CA ALA A 71 1.22 4.12 1.18
C ALA A 71 0.53 2.79 1.49
N THR A 72 1.19 1.68 1.21
CA THR A 72 0.67 0.34 1.49
C THR A 72 1.39 -0.23 2.71
N LEU A 73 0.62 -0.60 3.72
CA LEU A 73 1.08 -1.43 4.84
C LEU A 73 0.92 -2.89 4.46
N ILE A 74 2.01 -3.66 4.55
CA ILE A 74 2.03 -5.11 4.29
C ILE A 74 2.14 -5.83 5.64
N HIS A 75 1.09 -6.54 6.01
CA HIS A 75 1.01 -7.37 7.21
C HIS A 75 1.40 -8.80 6.85
N ASP A 76 2.71 -9.04 6.70
CA ASP A 76 3.24 -10.38 6.61
C ASP A 76 3.52 -10.91 8.02
N GLN A 77 2.73 -11.88 8.48
CA GLN A 77 2.98 -12.61 9.72
C GLN A 77 3.84 -13.86 9.48
N SER A 78 4.69 -13.89 8.44
CA SER A 78 5.71 -14.92 8.25
C SER A 78 6.89 -14.80 9.23
N TYR A 79 6.61 -14.53 10.51
CA TYR A 79 7.58 -14.80 11.56
C TYR A 79 7.60 -16.32 11.77
N GLY A 80 8.45 -17.02 11.02
CA GLY A 80 8.77 -18.40 11.35
C GLY A 80 9.18 -18.47 12.82
N LEU A 81 8.68 -19.47 13.55
CA LEU A 81 9.01 -19.72 14.96
C LEU A 81 10.53 -19.72 15.24
N THR A 82 11.36 -19.90 14.21
CA THR A 82 12.81 -19.78 14.22
C THR A 82 13.33 -18.39 14.64
N HIS A 83 12.52 -17.32 14.55
CA HIS A 83 12.91 -15.96 14.94
C HIS A 83 12.33 -15.48 16.27
N LYS A 84 11.48 -16.28 16.93
CA LYS A 84 11.01 -15.97 18.28
C LYS A 84 12.12 -16.35 19.27
N ALA A 85 13.16 -15.52 19.35
CA ALA A 85 14.00 -15.47 20.54
C ALA A 85 13.05 -15.19 21.71
N ILE A 86 12.80 -16.21 22.52
CA ILE A 86 12.01 -16.12 23.74
C ILE A 86 12.66 -15.01 24.57
N ILE A 87 11.96 -13.88 24.76
CA ILE A 87 12.31 -12.93 25.81
C ILE A 87 11.86 -13.59 27.11
N GLU A 88 12.70 -14.46 27.64
CA GLU A 88 12.62 -14.87 29.03
C GLU A 88 13.15 -13.71 29.86
N LYS A 89 12.26 -13.09 30.62
CA LYS A 89 12.64 -12.17 31.69
C LYS A 89 13.32 -13.02 32.76
N PHE A 90 14.65 -13.05 32.80
CA PHE A 90 15.37 -13.50 33.99
C PHE A 90 14.98 -12.58 35.15
N MET A 91 13.97 -12.98 35.92
CA MET A 91 13.80 -12.48 37.29
C MET A 91 14.79 -13.27 38.16
N ARG A 92 15.54 -12.48 38.95
CA ARG A 92 16.67 -12.87 39.81
C ARG A 92 16.46 -14.15 40.61
#